data_AF-A0A9E5MEB8-F1
#
_entry.id   AF-A0A9E5MEB8-F1
#
_cell.length_a   1.000
_cell.length_b   1.000
_cell.length_c   1.000
_cell.angle_alpha   90.00
_cell.angle_beta   90.00
_cell.angle_gamma   90.00
#
_symmetry.space_group_name_H-M   'P 1'
#
loop_
_entity.id
_entity.type
_entity.pdbx_description
1 polymer ?
#
loop_
_entity_poly.entity_id
_entity_poly.type
_entity_poly.pdbx_seq_one_letter_code
_entity_poly.pdbx_strand_id
1 'polypeptide(L)' 'LVNVTDDGKGAREKLAKGMGVDAALIHDSPFALIGPPNELIETLQKRREQFGLSYVIVGGDDVESFAPVVAALAGK' A
#
# COMPACT_ATOMS: atom_id res chain seq x y z
N LEU A 1 -0.09 -6.19 -4.35
CA LEU A 1 -1.54 -5.96 -4.10
C LEU A 1 -1.72 -4.53 -3.64
N VAL A 2 -2.65 -3.79 -4.26
CA VAL A 2 -3.02 -2.43 -3.87
C VAL A 2 -4.45 -2.47 -3.34
N ASN A 3 -4.74 -1.74 -2.27
CA ASN A 3 -6.09 -1.56 -1.75
C ASN A 3 -6.15 -0.23 -0.98
N VAL A 4 -6.74 0.79 -1.60
CA VAL A 4 -6.89 2.11 -0.96
C VAL A 4 -8.17 2.11 -0.13
N THR A 5 -8.03 2.29 1.19
CA THR A 5 -9.15 2.19 2.13
C THR A 5 -8.87 2.94 3.42
N ASP A 6 -9.89 3.54 4.03
CA ASP A 6 -9.76 4.24 5.31
C ASP A 6 -9.43 3.28 6.47
N ASP A 7 -9.85 2.01 6.39
CA ASP A 7 -9.57 0.97 7.39
C ASP A 7 -8.45 0.04 6.94
N GLY A 8 -7.23 0.59 6.84
CA GLY A 8 -6.04 -0.17 6.45
C GLY A 8 -5.77 -1.36 7.38
N LYS A 9 -5.98 -1.18 8.68
CA LYS A 9 -5.79 -2.24 9.69
C LYS A 9 -6.76 -3.40 9.47
N GLY A 10 -8.06 -3.14 9.42
CA GLY A 10 -9.07 -4.18 9.23
C GLY A 10 -8.94 -4.87 7.88
N ALA A 11 -8.54 -4.15 6.83
CA ALA A 11 -8.27 -4.75 5.51
C ALA A 11 -7.08 -5.73 5.54
N ARG A 12 -5.98 -5.37 6.21
CA ARG A 12 -4.81 -6.26 6.39
C ARG A 12 -5.15 -7.49 7.22
N GLU A 13 -5.92 -7.32 8.30
CA GLU A 13 -6.36 -8.43 9.16
C GLU A 13 -7.26 -9.42 8.40
N LYS A 14 -8.20 -8.91 7.59
CA LYS A 14 -9.05 -9.75 6.72
C LYS A 14 -8.22 -10.51 5.70
N LEU A 15 -7.25 -9.86 5.07
CA LEU A 15 -6.36 -10.49 4.10
C LEU A 15 -5.51 -11.59 4.77
N ALA A 16 -4.89 -11.29 5.91
CA ALA A 16 -4.07 -12.22 6.66
C ALA A 16 -4.86 -13.47 7.05
N LYS A 17 -6.10 -13.28 7.55
CA LYS A 17 -7.03 -14.38 7.85
C LYS A 17 -7.35 -15.23 6.61
N GLY A 18 -7.61 -14.59 5.46
CA GLY A 18 -7.87 -15.30 4.20
C GLY A 18 -6.66 -16.09 3.68
N MET A 19 -5.44 -15.63 3.97
CA MET A 19 -4.19 -16.30 3.60
C MET A 19 -3.68 -17.30 4.65
N GLY A 20 -4.28 -17.33 5.85
CA GLY A 20 -3.84 -18.19 6.96
C GLY A 20 -2.50 -17.79 7.57
N VAL A 21 -2.14 -16.49 7.52
CA VAL A 21 -0.87 -15.95 8.03
C VAL A 21 -1.10 -14.89 9.12
N ASP A 22 -0.05 -14.53 9.85
CA ASP A 22 -0.08 -13.43 10.80
C ASP A 22 -0.30 -12.08 10.08
N ALA A 23 -1.14 -11.22 10.64
CA ALA A 23 -1.37 -9.86 10.12
C ALA A 23 -0.10 -8.99 10.13
N ALA A 24 0.83 -9.23 11.06
CA ALA A 24 2.12 -8.56 11.09
C ALA A 24 2.94 -8.83 9.81
N LEU A 25 2.84 -10.04 9.25
CA LEU A 25 3.50 -10.38 7.98
C LEU A 25 2.93 -9.59 6.80
N ILE A 26 1.63 -9.31 6.80
CA ILE A 26 1.00 -8.47 5.78
C ILE A 26 1.43 -7.01 5.95
N HIS A 27 1.45 -6.52 7.20
CA HIS A 27 1.84 -5.15 7.51
C HIS A 27 3.29 -4.84 7.08
N ASP A 28 4.21 -5.74 7.40
CA ASP A 28 5.64 -5.53 7.14
C ASP A 28 6.06 -5.94 5.71
N SER A 29 5.14 -6.55 4.94
CA SER A 29 5.42 -6.98 3.57
C SER A 29 5.66 -5.79 2.64
N PRO A 30 6.77 -5.76 1.87
CA PRO A 30 7.01 -4.73 0.86
C PRO A 30 6.09 -4.86 -0.36
N PHE A 31 5.35 -5.98 -0.49
CA PHE A 31 4.53 -6.30 -1.67
C PHE A 31 3.05 -5.94 -1.52
N ALA A 32 2.60 -5.64 -0.30
CA ALA A 32 1.26 -5.16 -0.02
C ALA A 32 1.27 -3.65 0.20
N LEU A 33 0.29 -2.96 -0.39
CA LEU A 33 0.07 -1.53 -0.21
C LEU A 33 -1.42 -1.32 0.07
N ILE A 34 -1.78 -1.41 1.35
CA ILE A 34 -3.18 -1.48 1.81
C ILE A 34 -3.38 -0.40 2.87
N GLY A 35 -4.28 0.55 2.70
CA GLY A 35 -4.52 1.60 3.69
C GLY A 35 -4.93 2.94 3.08
N PRO A 36 -5.06 3.99 3.92
CA PRO A 36 -5.49 5.29 3.47
C PRO A 36 -4.37 5.98 2.66
N PRO A 37 -4.70 6.90 1.72
CA PRO A 37 -3.73 7.48 0.82
C PRO A 37 -2.49 8.08 1.50
N ASN A 38 -2.66 8.76 2.63
CA ASN A 38 -1.56 9.34 3.41
C ASN A 38 -0.56 8.28 3.90
N GLU A 39 -1.05 7.16 4.43
CA GLU A 39 -0.21 6.06 4.89
C GLU A 39 0.51 5.39 3.71
N LEU A 40 -0.15 5.26 2.57
CA LEU A 40 0.47 4.70 1.35
C LEU A 40 1.60 5.60 0.84
N ILE A 41 1.41 6.93 0.86
CA ILE A 41 2.43 7.92 0.48
C ILE A 41 3.67 7.76 1.36
N GLU A 42 3.50 7.74 2.69
CA GLU A 42 4.59 7.58 3.65
C GLU A 42 5.31 6.24 3.47
N THR A 43 4.54 5.17 3.28
CA THR A 43 5.07 3.82 3.05
C THR A 43 5.92 3.76 1.80
N LEU A 44 5.48 4.37 0.70
CA LEU A 44 6.23 4.39 -0.56
C LEU A 44 7.54 5.18 -0.43
N GLN A 45 7.51 6.33 0.24
CA GLN A 45 8.72 7.12 0.49
C GLN A 45 9.72 6.34 1.35
N LYS A 46 9.27 5.76 2.47
CA LYS A 46 10.12 4.92 3.32
C LYS A 46 10.71 3.74 2.55
N ARG A 47 9.94 3.08 1.70
CA ARG A 47 10.43 1.97 0.88
C ARG A 47 11.41 2.43 -0.21
N ARG A 48 11.22 3.62 -0.79
CA ARG A 48 12.19 4.23 -1.72
C ARG A 48 13.52 4.50 -1.01
N GLU A 49 13.49 5.04 0.21
CA GLU A 49 14.68 5.30 1.02
C GLU A 49 15.38 4.00 1.46
N GLN A 50 14.62 3.01 1.92
CA GLN A 50 15.16 1.79 2.49
C GLN A 50 15.63 0.78 1.43
N PHE A 51 14.89 0.65 0.33
CA PHE A 51 15.10 -0.42 -0.66
C PHE A 51 15.44 0.10 -2.06
N GLY A 52 15.40 1.42 -2.29
CA GLY A 52 15.64 1.98 -3.62
C GLY A 52 14.55 1.70 -4.65
N LEU A 53 13.31 1.41 -4.21
CA LEU A 53 12.18 1.17 -5.13
C LEU A 53 11.93 2.41 -6.00
N SER A 54 11.90 2.21 -7.33
CA SER A 54 11.69 3.26 -8.32
C SER A 54 10.30 3.24 -8.95
N TYR A 55 9.56 2.13 -8.84
CA TYR A 55 8.21 2.01 -9.36
C TYR A 55 7.37 1.00 -8.56
N VAL A 56 6.05 1.13 -8.67
CA VAL A 56 5.06 0.16 -8.19
C VAL A 56 4.03 -0.09 -9.28
N ILE A 57 3.41 -1.27 -9.25
CA ILE A 57 2.35 -1.65 -10.20
C ILE A 57 1.02 -1.60 -9.46
N VAL A 58 0.07 -0.86 -10.02
CA VAL A 58 -1.29 -0.69 -9.51
C VAL A 58 -2.23 -1.42 -10.46
N GLY A 59 -3.21 -2.14 -9.92
CA GLY A 59 -4.23 -2.83 -10.72
C GLY A 59 -5.13 -1.82 -11.43
N GLY A 60 -5.67 -2.19 -12.60
CA GLY A 60 -6.54 -1.30 -13.38
C GLY A 60 -7.75 -0.78 -12.59
N ASP A 61 -8.35 -1.65 -11.77
CA ASP A 61 -9.52 -1.31 -10.95
C ASP A 61 -9.18 -0.34 -9.79
N ASP A 62 -7.89 -0.22 -9.42
CA ASP A 62 -7.42 0.62 -8.33
C ASP A 62 -6.90 1.99 -8.80
N VAL A 63 -6.88 2.27 -10.11
CA VAL A 63 -6.25 3.49 -10.66
C VAL A 63 -6.88 4.77 -10.09
N GLU A 64 -8.21 4.84 -10.08
CA GLU A 64 -8.94 6.02 -9.59
C GLU A 64 -8.76 6.22 -8.08
N SER A 65 -8.83 5.13 -7.31
CA SER A 65 -8.66 5.19 -5.85
C SER A 65 -7.21 5.54 -5.47
N PHE A 66 -6.23 5.20 -6.32
CA PHE A 66 -4.83 5.49 -6.12
C PHE A 66 -4.39 6.88 -6.62
N ALA A 67 -5.22 7.55 -7.43
CA ALA A 67 -4.92 8.87 -7.99
C ALA A 67 -4.44 9.93 -6.96
N PRO A 68 -5.01 10.03 -5.74
CA PRO A 68 -4.52 10.97 -4.73
C PRO A 68 -3.07 10.72 -4.29
N VAL A 69 -2.64 9.46 -4.26
CA VAL A 69 -1.25 9.07 -3.92
C VAL A 69 -0.30 9.55 -5.01
N VAL A 70 -0.66 9.35 -6.27
CA VAL A 70 0.11 9.83 -7.42
C VAL A 70 0.22 11.36 -7.39
N ALA A 71 -0.90 12.06 -7.19
CA ALA A 71 -0.91 13.53 -7.12
C ALA A 71 0.02 14.08 -6.03
N ALA A 72 0.09 13.42 -4.88
CA ALA A 72 0.95 13.84 -3.76
C ALA A 72 2.45 13.54 -3.96
N LEU A 73 2.77 12.56 -4.81
CA LEU A 73 4.15 12.12 -5.12
C LEU A 73 4.68 12.67 -6.44
N ALA A 74 3.83 13.22 -7.30
CA ALA A 74 4.23 13.81 -8.57
C ALA A 74 5.29 14.90 -8.37
N GLY A 75 6.43 14.76 -9.06
CA GLY A 75 7.53 15.72 -9.00
C GLY A 75 8.50 15.55 -7.82
N LYS A 76 8.44 14.44 -7.07
CA LYS A 76 9.35 14.13 -5.95
C LYS A 76 10.35 13.00 -6.24
#